data_AF-A0A7L9BZH2-F1
#
_entry.id   AF-A0A7L9BZH2-F1
#
_cell.length_a   1.000
_cell.length_b   1.000
_cell.length_c   1.000
_cell.angle_alpha   90.00
_cell.angle_beta   90.00
_cell.angle_gamma   90.00
#
_symmetry.space_group_name_H-M   'P 1'
#
loop_
_entity.id
_entity.type
_entity.pdbx_description
1 polymer ?
#
loop_
_entity_poly.entity_id
_entity_poly.type
_entity_poly.pdbx_seq_one_letter_code
_entity_poly.pdbx_strand_id
1 'polypeptide(L)' 'MDHQSTVITICPNLKCKKVLRVPAQFRGQVVKCHYCSINFRVPLARKDPAPSGNGGKK' A
#
# COMPACT_ATOMS: atom_id res chain seq x y z
N MET A 1 3.35 23.35 4.35
CA MET A 1 4.05 22.21 3.72
C MET A 1 3.15 21.00 3.86
N ASP A 2 2.83 20.35 2.75
CA ASP A 2 1.84 19.28 2.66
C ASP A 2 2.26 18.08 3.52
N HIS A 3 1.42 17.70 4.49
CA HIS A 3 1.56 16.44 5.22
C HIS A 3 1.03 15.28 4.36
N GLN A 4 1.49 15.17 3.12
CA GLN A 4 0.98 14.15 2.21
C GLN A 4 1.54 12.79 2.62
N SER A 5 0.77 12.07 3.43
CA SER A 5 1.09 10.72 3.91
C SER A 5 1.60 9.84 2.76
N THR A 6 2.90 9.54 2.76
CA THR A 6 3.54 8.66 1.78
C THR A 6 3.53 7.22 2.26
N VAL A 7 3.25 6.31 1.35
CA VAL A 7 3.29 4.86 1.55
C VAL A 7 4.54 4.32 0.88
N ILE A 8 5.31 3.54 1.61
CA ILE A 8 6.48 2.84 1.08
C ILE A 8 6.02 1.48 0.56
N THR A 9 6.35 1.16 -0.68
CA THR A 9 6.02 -0.12 -1.32
C THR A 9 7.21 -0.61 -2.16
N ILE A 10 7.27 -1.91 -2.43
CA ILE A 10 8.31 -2.50 -3.26
C ILE A 10 7.73 -2.83 -4.63
N CYS A 11 8.49 -2.56 -5.70
CA CYS A 11 8.10 -2.96 -7.04
C CYS A 11 8.01 -4.50 -7.12
N PRO A 12 6.88 -5.07 -7.58
CA PRO A 12 6.71 -6.53 -7.61
C PRO A 12 7.52 -7.22 -8.71
N ASN A 13 8.17 -6.46 -9.60
CA ASN A 13 9.11 -7.04 -10.55
C ASN A 13 10.40 -7.45 -9.83
N LEU A 14 10.66 -8.76 -9.76
CA LEU A 14 11.83 -9.38 -9.13
C LEU A 14 13.18 -8.97 -9.74
N LYS A 15 13.20 -8.48 -10.99
CA LYS A 15 14.41 -7.86 -11.59
C LYS A 15 14.59 -6.41 -11.11
N CYS A 16 13.49 -5.72 -10.83
CA CYS A 16 13.50 -4.33 -10.39
C CYS A 16 13.77 -4.22 -8.88
N LYS A 17 12.87 -4.76 -8.04
CA LYS A 17 12.91 -4.75 -6.56
C LYS A 17 13.17 -3.37 -5.91
N LYS A 18 13.02 -2.28 -6.66
CA LYS A 18 13.19 -0.91 -6.14
C LYS A 18 12.07 -0.58 -5.16
N VAL A 19 12.44 0.13 -4.11
CA VAL A 19 11.51 0.74 -3.15
C VAL A 19 10.93 2.01 -3.77
N LEU A 20 9.61 2.14 -3.71
CA LEU A 20 8.84 3.26 -4.26
C LEU A 20 8.12 3.98 -3.11
N ARG A 21 8.15 5.30 -3.15
CA ARG A 21 7.34 6.17 -2.28
C ARG A 21 6.13 6.62 -3.07
N VAL A 22 4.96 6.17 -2.67
CA VAL A 22 3.71 6.47 -3.36
C VAL A 22 2.80 7.26 -2.43
N PRO A 23 2.18 8.37 -2.87
CA PRO A 23 1.22 9.11 -2.06
C PRO A 23 0.04 8.24 -1.61
N ALA A 24 -0.44 8.40 -0.38
CA ALA A 24 -1.51 7.57 0.18
C ALA A 24 -2.83 7.64 -0.61
N GLN A 25 -3.08 8.74 -1.32
CA GLN A 25 -4.23 8.89 -2.22
C GLN A 25 -4.29 7.84 -3.34
N PHE A 26 -3.15 7.20 -3.69
CA PHE A 26 -3.10 6.14 -4.69
C PHE A 26 -3.27 4.73 -4.10
N ARG A 27 -3.51 4.58 -2.79
CA ARG A 27 -3.81 3.27 -2.21
C ARG A 27 -5.02 2.63 -2.89
N GLY A 28 -4.91 1.34 -3.20
CA GLY A 28 -5.95 0.60 -3.91
C GLY A 28 -6.00 0.86 -5.43
N GLN A 29 -5.28 1.87 -5.92
CA GLN A 29 -5.17 2.19 -7.35
C GLN A 29 -3.99 1.46 -8.01
N VAL A 30 -4.03 1.39 -9.34
CA VAL A 30 -2.93 0.87 -10.15
C VAL A 30 -2.01 2.03 -10.51
N VAL A 31 -0.73 1.92 -10.17
CA VAL A 31 0.29 2.92 -10.48
C VAL A 31 1.41 2.29 -11.32
N LYS A 32 2.16 3.14 -12.03
CA LYS A 32 3.31 2.71 -12.84
C LYS A 32 4.59 2.84 -12.02
N CYS A 33 5.42 1.80 -12.01
CA CYS A 33 6.75 1.86 -11.42
C CYS A 33 7.63 2.86 -12.20
N HIS A 34 8.25 3.81 -11.51
CA HIS A 34 9.14 4.81 -12.13
C HIS A 34 10.40 4.18 -12.79
N TYR A 35 10.84 3.01 -12.30
CA TYR A 35 12.12 2.40 -12.73
C TYR A 35 12.00 1.35 -13.84
N CYS A 36 10.90 0.58 -13.87
CA CYS A 36 10.73 -0.51 -14.84
C CYS A 36 9.40 -0.46 -15.58
N SER A 37 8.62 0.61 -15.39
CA SER A 37 7.37 0.87 -16.09
C SER A 37 6.25 -0.17 -15.91
N ILE A 38 6.39 -1.15 -15.03
CA ILE A 38 5.31 -2.11 -14.76
C ILE A 38 4.17 -1.42 -14.00
N ASN A 39 2.94 -1.82 -14.32
CA ASN A 39 1.76 -1.45 -13.57
C ASN A 39 1.58 -2.41 -12.39
N PHE A 40 1.34 -1.86 -11.19
CA PHE A 40 1.02 -2.66 -10.02
C PHE A 40 0.02 -1.94 -9.12
N ARG A 41 -0.72 -2.72 -8.33
CA ARG A 41 -1.71 -2.17 -7.40
C ARG A 41 -1.05 -1.80 -6.08
N VAL A 42 -1.27 -0.57 -5.62
CA VAL A 42 -0.77 -0.11 -4.32
C VAL A 42 -1.61 -0.78 -3.22
N PRO A 43 -0.99 -1.43 -2.21
CA PRO A 43 -1.71 -2.05 -1.11
C PRO A 43 -2.63 -1.06 -0.40
N LEU A 44 -3.87 -1.48 -0.14
CA LEU A 44 -4.77 -0.75 0.74
C LEU A 44 -4.15 -0.63 2.13
N ALA A 45 -4.45 0.46 2.83
CA ALA A 45 -4.17 0.53 4.25
C ALA A 45 -4.91 -0.64 4.88
N ARG A 46 -4.21 -1.49 5.65
CA ARG A 46 -4.93 -2.33 6.60
C ARG A 46 -5.65 -1.33 7.50
N LYS A 47 -6.98 -1.24 7.39
CA LYS A 47 -7.76 -0.84 8.56
C LYS A 47 -7.41 -1.91 9.56
N ASP A 48 -6.79 -1.54 10.68
CA ASP A 48 -6.68 -2.44 11.81
C ASP A 48 -8.01 -3.18 11.94
N PRO A 49 -8.01 -4.52 11.91
CA PRO A 49 -9.24 -5.24 12.21
C PRO A 49 -9.71 -4.67 13.55
N ALA A 50 -10.95 -4.18 13.59
CA ALA A 50 -11.57 -3.74 14.83
C ALA A 50 -11.18 -4.74 15.93
N PRO A 51 -10.81 -4.29 17.15
CA PRO A 51 -10.47 -5.22 18.21
C PRO A 51 -11.63 -6.21 18.30
N SER A 52 -11.35 -7.47 17.97
CA SER A 52 -12.29 -8.56 18.14
C SER A 52 -12.45 -8.76 19.64
N GLY A 53 -13.23 -7.87 20.25
CA GLY A 53 -13.70 -7.94 21.61
C GLY A 53 -14.71 -9.07 21.71
N ASN A 54 -14.37 -10.01 22.57
CA ASN A 54 -15.12 -11.14 23.10
C ASN A 54 -16.66 -10.96 23.16
N GLY A 55 -17.40 -11.96 22.68
CA GLY A 55 -18.84 -12.13 22.93
C GLY A 55 -19.16 -13.59 23.19
N GLY A 56 -19.15 -14.00 24.47
CA GLY A 56 -19.64 -15.30 24.92
C GLY A 56 -21.18 -15.41 24.95
N LYS A 57 -21.67 -16.65 24.84
CA LYS A 57 -22.98 -17.27 25.19
C LYS A 57 -23.24 -18.36 24.15
N LYS A 58 -23.51 -19.63 24.46
CA LYS A 58 -24.31 -20.24 25.53
C LYS A 58 -23.77 -21.64 25.83
#